data_AF-A0AAU3PCG1-F1
#
_entry.id   AF-A0AAU3PCG1-F1
#
_cell.length_a   1.000
_cell.length_b   1.000
_cell.length_c   1.000
_cell.angle_alpha   90.00
_cell.angle_beta   90.00
_cell.angle_gamma   90.00
#
_symmetry.space_group_name_H-M   'P 1'
#
loop_
_entity.id
_entity.type
_entity.pdbx_description
1 polymer ?
#
loop_
_entity_poly.entity_id
_entity_poly.type
_entity_poly.pdbx_seq_one_letter_code
_entity_poly.pdbx_strand_id
1 'polypeptide(L)'
;MPNSDFYKHFRADMQKAGVEEFKVDGLSPIPNEKVRGYQSLVTLMQQGHGYSGQFLEDTADDVRKAEESHFAKGNMESVWALRDDFSGKDRGWFANDPLDGVLGIMSEDPKTSTEYLDPAHNDNLKYLLHGRDWATVVDHYATPPGGTTTGLPVMAEDGDVRKGFGAALEAATTGEAPGAYHAVGQHSEPQARILQDTINTLYSDKAADHLPKNLSTPLAHVLTSYTPDTHEIYAASDSKYDIDWDSTGEVWSDKDGAHMAVGHQRLAAVMRGIADDGGAFGHLYGAEQQYSHHVLADIPQDAGDKTIQNRVVESSRAMGAYDGIRSDVIFDERFNKTQWAADFNHGIGTGFSTALMFNPVADLAPVGDLTSKAIDVWAYESNKEHTAEANVEATEKNAKTYDAGLHDVDHMVRAWADSRGHGIDSDWTKSFVHAGQDQYDLGRNRTLDTLRADR
;
A
#
# COMPACT_ATOMS: atom_id res chain seq x y z
N MET A 1 15.57 30.19 -5.99
CA MET A 1 15.09 31.52 -5.51
C MET A 1 13.62 31.70 -5.91
N PRO A 2 12.67 31.25 -5.09
CA PRO A 2 11.23 31.25 -5.41
C PRO A 2 10.64 32.66 -5.62
N ASN A 3 11.21 33.66 -4.94
CA ASN A 3 10.69 35.03 -4.96
C ASN A 3 11.33 35.95 -6.02
N SER A 4 12.22 35.41 -6.86
CA SER A 4 12.87 36.22 -7.91
C SER A 4 11.89 36.58 -9.03
N ASP A 5 12.07 37.76 -9.62
CA ASP A 5 11.25 38.22 -10.75
C ASP A 5 11.38 37.27 -11.96
N PHE A 6 12.59 36.71 -12.16
CA PHE A 6 12.82 35.68 -13.17
C PHE A 6 11.90 34.47 -12.94
N TYR A 7 11.88 33.92 -11.72
CA TYR A 7 11.08 32.74 -11.42
C TYR A 7 9.59 32.99 -11.64
N LYS A 8 9.07 34.12 -11.14
CA LYS A 8 7.66 34.49 -11.33
C LYS A 8 7.28 34.65 -12.80
N HIS A 9 8.14 35.30 -13.59
CA HIS A 9 7.91 35.47 -15.02
C HIS A 9 7.95 34.12 -15.75
N PHE A 10 8.95 33.29 -15.44
CA PHE A 10 9.07 31.94 -15.97
C PHE A 10 7.85 31.08 -15.64
N ARG A 11 7.36 31.09 -14.39
CA ARG A 11 6.12 30.40 -14.00
C ARG A 11 4.91 30.88 -14.81
N ALA A 12 4.74 32.20 -14.96
CA ALA A 12 3.61 32.76 -15.71
C ALA A 12 3.65 32.34 -17.20
N ASP A 13 4.83 32.34 -17.82
CA ASP A 13 4.99 31.88 -19.20
C ASP A 13 4.76 30.37 -19.32
N MET A 14 5.22 29.57 -18.35
CA MET A 14 4.93 28.13 -18.29
C MET A 14 3.45 27.83 -18.12
N GLN A 15 2.72 28.56 -17.28
CA GLN A 15 1.26 28.39 -17.12
C GLN A 15 0.52 28.59 -18.44
N LYS A 16 0.98 29.55 -19.24
CA LYS A 16 0.41 29.79 -20.56
C LYS A 16 0.80 28.70 -21.56
N ALA A 17 2.09 28.45 -21.73
CA ALA A 17 2.59 27.48 -22.70
C ALA A 17 2.19 26.03 -22.33
N GLY A 18 2.05 25.74 -21.05
CA GLY A 18 1.76 24.42 -20.51
C GLY A 18 0.40 23.86 -20.96
N VAL A 19 -0.57 24.73 -21.25
CA VAL A 19 -1.90 24.32 -21.75
C VAL A 19 -2.06 24.51 -23.26
N GLU A 20 -1.09 25.14 -23.93
CA GLU A 20 -1.09 25.28 -25.39
C GLU A 20 -0.88 23.93 -26.07
N GLU A 21 -1.50 23.76 -27.25
CA GLU A 21 -1.44 22.52 -28.02
C GLU A 21 -0.32 22.55 -29.07
N PHE A 22 0.48 21.50 -29.11
CA PHE A 22 1.61 21.34 -30.01
C PHE A 22 1.48 20.05 -30.82
N LYS A 23 1.89 20.09 -32.08
CA LYS A 23 2.04 18.88 -32.90
C LYS A 23 3.40 18.27 -32.63
N VAL A 24 3.42 16.97 -32.33
CA VAL A 24 4.65 16.20 -32.16
C VAL A 24 4.66 15.09 -33.20
N ASP A 25 5.57 15.19 -34.16
CA ASP A 25 5.71 14.20 -35.22
C ASP A 25 6.25 12.89 -34.63
N GLY A 26 5.61 11.76 -34.98
CA GLY A 26 6.04 10.43 -34.58
C GLY A 26 5.60 9.98 -33.19
N LEU A 27 4.84 10.80 -32.45
CA LEU A 27 4.35 10.45 -31.13
C LEU A 27 3.17 9.45 -31.16
N SER A 28 2.24 9.62 -32.11
CA SER A 28 1.10 8.73 -32.31
C SER A 28 0.88 8.46 -33.80
N PRO A 29 0.45 7.24 -34.19
CA PRO A 29 -0.03 6.94 -35.54
C PRO A 29 -1.29 7.74 -35.92
N ILE A 30 -1.97 8.37 -34.95
CA ILE A 30 -3.20 9.13 -35.17
C ILE A 30 -2.86 10.49 -35.81
N PRO A 31 -3.42 10.80 -37.00
CA PRO A 31 -3.16 12.08 -37.66
C PRO A 31 -3.63 13.27 -36.82
N ASN A 32 -2.79 14.30 -36.75
CA ASN A 32 -3.05 15.55 -36.04
C ASN A 32 -3.30 15.40 -34.53
N GLU A 33 -2.82 14.33 -33.91
CA GLU A 33 -2.72 14.29 -32.45
C GLU A 33 -1.89 15.47 -31.96
N LYS A 34 -2.39 16.12 -30.91
CA LYS A 34 -1.70 17.25 -30.29
C LYS A 34 -1.54 16.96 -28.82
N VAL A 35 -0.39 17.35 -28.31
CA VAL A 35 -0.07 17.30 -26.89
C VAL A 35 -0.01 18.69 -26.31
N ARG A 36 -0.09 18.77 -24.98
CA ARG A 36 0.06 20.03 -24.27
C ARG A 36 1.47 20.29 -23.82
N GLY A 37 1.79 21.57 -23.61
CA GLY A 37 3.11 21.99 -23.14
C GLY A 37 3.53 21.31 -21.83
N TYR A 38 2.61 21.08 -20.89
CA TYR A 38 2.93 20.39 -19.63
C TYR A 38 3.30 18.92 -19.84
N GLN A 39 2.59 18.19 -20.71
CA GLN A 39 2.94 16.82 -21.08
C GLN A 39 4.36 16.77 -21.67
N SER A 40 4.71 17.73 -22.54
CA SER A 40 6.05 17.83 -23.14
C SER A 40 7.13 18.22 -22.11
N LEU A 41 6.83 19.18 -21.23
CA LEU A 41 7.73 19.65 -20.18
C LEU A 41 8.06 18.53 -19.20
N VAL A 42 7.03 17.86 -18.67
CA VAL A 42 7.18 16.78 -17.69
C VAL A 42 7.91 15.59 -18.31
N THR A 43 7.63 15.25 -19.58
CA THR A 43 8.39 14.24 -20.32
C THR A 43 9.88 14.57 -20.39
N LEU A 44 10.24 15.83 -20.63
CA LEU A 44 11.64 16.27 -20.59
C LEU A 44 12.20 16.22 -19.17
N MET A 45 11.41 16.60 -18.17
CA MET A 45 11.84 16.59 -16.78
C MET A 45 12.15 15.18 -16.26
N GLN A 46 11.42 14.16 -16.71
CA GLN A 46 11.70 12.75 -16.41
C GLN A 46 13.10 12.29 -16.86
N GLN A 47 13.76 13.03 -17.77
CA GLN A 47 15.13 12.74 -18.23
C GLN A 47 16.20 13.48 -17.42
N GLY A 48 15.81 14.40 -16.53
CA GLY A 48 16.70 15.19 -15.69
C GLY A 48 16.62 14.78 -14.22
N HIS A 49 17.43 15.45 -13.40
CA HIS A 49 17.49 15.26 -11.95
C HIS A 49 17.87 16.57 -11.25
N GLY A 50 17.72 16.62 -9.93
CA GLY A 50 18.15 17.77 -9.11
C GLY A 50 17.21 18.97 -9.16
N TYR A 51 15.93 18.74 -9.47
CA TYR A 51 14.89 19.75 -9.35
C TYR A 51 14.69 20.14 -7.88
N SER A 52 14.46 21.43 -7.61
CA SER A 52 14.12 21.87 -6.25
C SER A 52 12.68 21.49 -5.90
N GLY A 53 12.41 21.08 -4.66
CA GLY A 53 11.07 20.74 -4.17
C GLY A 53 9.99 21.76 -4.56
N GLN A 54 10.20 23.04 -4.23
CA GLN A 54 9.30 24.14 -4.64
C GLN A 54 8.97 24.17 -6.13
N PHE A 55 9.94 23.85 -7.01
CA PHE A 55 9.68 23.84 -8.45
C PHE A 55 8.77 22.68 -8.85
N LEU A 56 8.92 21.51 -8.21
CA LEU A 56 8.06 20.35 -8.44
C LEU A 56 6.66 20.61 -7.89
N GLU A 57 6.54 21.12 -6.66
CA GLU A 57 5.27 21.52 -6.05
C GLU A 57 4.52 22.53 -6.91
N ASP A 58 5.16 23.65 -7.26
CA ASP A 58 4.54 24.69 -8.09
C ASP A 58 4.11 24.11 -9.45
N THR A 59 4.89 23.18 -10.03
CA THR A 59 4.56 22.54 -11.32
C THR A 59 3.34 21.64 -11.19
N ALA A 60 3.27 20.83 -10.14
CA ALA A 60 2.11 20.00 -9.84
C ALA A 60 0.86 20.85 -9.60
N ASP A 61 0.97 21.93 -8.82
CA ASP A 61 -0.13 22.87 -8.54
C ASP A 61 -0.64 23.54 -9.82
N ASP A 62 0.26 23.96 -10.72
CA ASP A 62 -0.17 24.60 -11.97
C ASP A 62 -0.82 23.62 -12.95
N VAL A 63 -0.40 22.35 -12.95
CA VAL A 63 -1.05 21.27 -13.70
C VAL A 63 -2.45 21.02 -13.13
N ARG A 64 -2.58 20.82 -11.81
CA ARG A 64 -3.88 20.67 -11.12
C ARG A 64 -4.81 21.84 -11.41
N LYS A 65 -4.31 23.06 -11.30
CA LYS A 65 -5.09 24.28 -11.58
C LYS A 65 -5.59 24.32 -13.02
N ALA A 66 -4.81 23.82 -13.98
CA ALA A 66 -5.25 23.71 -15.37
C ALA A 66 -6.39 22.69 -15.52
N GLU A 67 -6.34 21.56 -14.82
CA GLU A 67 -7.42 20.55 -14.77
C GLU A 67 -8.70 21.16 -14.18
N GLU A 68 -8.62 21.73 -12.98
CA GLU A 68 -9.76 22.35 -12.29
C GLU A 68 -10.38 23.47 -13.15
N SER A 69 -9.54 24.32 -13.76
CA SER A 69 -10.01 25.39 -14.66
C SER A 69 -10.65 24.85 -15.94
N HIS A 70 -10.25 23.67 -16.40
CA HIS A 70 -10.83 23.03 -17.57
C HIS A 70 -12.23 22.47 -17.27
N PHE A 71 -12.38 21.76 -16.14
CA PHE A 71 -13.67 21.24 -15.70
C PHE A 71 -14.65 22.35 -15.29
N ALA A 72 -14.16 23.42 -14.63
CA ALA A 72 -15.00 24.56 -14.25
C ALA A 72 -15.64 25.29 -15.45
N LYS A 73 -15.08 25.12 -16.66
CA LYS A 73 -15.66 25.64 -17.92
C LYS A 73 -16.74 24.73 -18.51
N GLY A 74 -17.06 23.61 -17.87
CA GLY A 74 -18.06 22.64 -18.30
C GLY A 74 -17.55 21.61 -19.32
N ASN A 75 -16.23 21.50 -19.49
CA ASN A 75 -15.66 20.42 -20.31
C ASN A 75 -15.81 19.09 -19.55
N MET A 76 -16.13 18.03 -20.28
CA MET A 76 -16.31 16.68 -19.71
C MET A 76 -15.10 15.79 -19.94
N GLU A 77 -14.19 16.17 -20.84
CA GLU A 77 -12.94 15.46 -21.09
C GLU A 77 -11.82 16.01 -20.21
N SER A 78 -10.82 15.17 -19.95
CA SER A 78 -9.58 15.64 -19.34
C SER A 78 -8.91 16.68 -20.23
N VAL A 79 -8.34 17.72 -19.63
CA VAL A 79 -7.50 18.66 -20.39
C VAL A 79 -6.30 17.92 -21.00
N TRP A 80 -5.85 16.81 -20.43
CA TRP A 80 -4.74 16.00 -20.96
C TRP A 80 -5.18 14.91 -21.94
N ALA A 81 -6.46 14.90 -22.34
CA ALA A 81 -7.03 13.86 -23.18
C ALA A 81 -6.23 13.62 -24.47
N LEU A 82 -5.81 12.37 -24.69
CA LEU A 82 -5.20 11.89 -25.92
C LEU A 82 -6.02 10.73 -26.51
N ARG A 83 -5.98 10.55 -27.84
CA ARG A 83 -6.79 9.53 -28.55
C ARG A 83 -6.12 8.17 -28.67
N ASP A 84 -5.01 7.98 -27.97
CA ASP A 84 -4.17 6.79 -28.08
C ASP A 84 -3.70 6.34 -26.69
N ASP A 85 -3.27 5.09 -26.60
CA ASP A 85 -2.69 4.48 -25.38
C ASP A 85 -1.21 4.85 -25.29
N PHE A 86 -0.79 5.50 -24.20
CA PHE A 86 0.59 5.90 -23.99
C PHE A 86 1.32 5.05 -22.96
N SER A 87 0.73 3.95 -22.51
CA SER A 87 1.39 3.01 -21.59
C SER A 87 2.36 2.04 -22.28
N GLY A 88 3.10 1.30 -21.46
CA GLY A 88 3.95 0.19 -21.90
C GLY A 88 5.33 0.60 -22.42
N LYS A 89 6.07 -0.36 -22.99
CA LYS A 89 7.51 -0.19 -23.32
C LYS A 89 7.76 0.74 -24.51
N ASP A 90 6.80 0.85 -25.43
CA ASP A 90 6.98 1.59 -26.67
C ASP A 90 6.64 3.08 -26.52
N ARG A 91 5.75 3.42 -25.59
CA ARG A 91 5.20 4.79 -25.43
C ARG A 91 5.14 5.34 -24.01
N GLY A 92 5.33 4.50 -22.98
CA GLY A 92 5.33 4.90 -21.57
C GLY A 92 6.53 5.77 -21.14
N TRP A 93 7.34 6.23 -22.08
CA TRP A 93 8.34 7.27 -21.85
C TRP A 93 7.71 8.68 -21.88
N PHE A 94 6.51 8.81 -22.43
CA PHE A 94 5.82 10.08 -22.59
C PHE A 94 4.87 10.32 -21.40
N ALA A 95 4.97 11.50 -20.77
CA ALA A 95 4.07 11.91 -19.70
C ALA A 95 2.71 12.36 -20.27
N ASN A 96 1.90 11.38 -20.67
CA ASN A 96 0.49 11.52 -21.02
C ASN A 96 -0.31 12.19 -19.91
N ASP A 97 -0.03 11.83 -18.66
CA ASP A 97 -0.52 12.50 -17.47
C ASP A 97 0.62 13.33 -16.85
N PRO A 98 0.63 14.66 -17.02
CA PRO A 98 1.70 15.49 -16.50
C PRO A 98 1.66 15.59 -14.96
N LEU A 99 0.50 15.39 -14.32
CA LEU A 99 0.42 15.41 -12.86
C LEU A 99 1.02 14.13 -12.29
N ASP A 100 0.66 12.98 -12.86
CA ASP A 100 1.28 11.71 -12.46
C ASP A 100 2.78 11.74 -12.73
N GLY A 101 3.20 12.25 -13.89
CA GLY A 101 4.62 12.36 -14.23
C GLY A 101 5.42 13.24 -13.26
N VAL A 102 4.90 14.40 -12.83
CA VAL A 102 5.60 15.26 -11.86
C VAL A 102 5.63 14.65 -10.46
N LEU A 103 4.57 13.94 -10.05
CA LEU A 103 4.55 13.19 -8.78
C LEU A 103 5.60 12.08 -8.79
N GLY A 104 5.77 11.38 -9.91
CA GLY A 104 6.84 10.40 -10.08
C GLY A 104 8.23 11.00 -9.88
N ILE A 105 8.50 12.17 -10.45
CA ILE A 105 9.78 12.87 -10.24
C ILE A 105 9.91 13.35 -8.78
N MET A 106 8.83 13.88 -8.21
CA MET A 106 8.80 14.35 -6.82
C MET A 106 9.12 13.24 -5.82
N SER A 107 8.73 12.01 -6.11
CA SER A 107 8.97 10.84 -5.25
C SER A 107 10.46 10.53 -5.01
N GLU A 108 11.36 11.03 -5.86
CA GLU A 108 12.81 10.92 -5.63
C GLU A 108 13.32 11.79 -4.47
N ASP A 109 12.52 12.75 -4.01
CA ASP A 109 12.75 13.56 -2.82
C ASP A 109 11.61 13.38 -1.81
N PRO A 110 11.70 12.37 -0.91
CA PRO A 110 10.64 12.03 0.03
C PRO A 110 10.16 13.21 0.88
N LYS A 111 11.07 14.13 1.21
CA LYS A 111 10.72 15.34 1.96
C LYS A 111 9.73 16.21 1.18
N THR A 112 9.99 16.44 -0.11
CA THR A 112 9.09 17.21 -0.97
C THR A 112 7.76 16.46 -1.13
N SER A 113 7.77 15.14 -1.30
CA SER A 113 6.53 14.35 -1.37
C SER A 113 5.70 14.45 -0.08
N THR A 114 6.34 14.35 1.10
CA THR A 114 5.67 14.54 2.39
C THR A 114 5.08 15.95 2.50
N GLU A 115 5.85 17.00 2.20
CA GLU A 115 5.35 18.39 2.27
C GLU A 115 4.18 18.63 1.31
N TYR A 116 4.23 18.07 0.09
CA TYR A 116 3.19 18.23 -0.92
C TYR A 116 1.90 17.47 -0.59
N LEU A 117 2.00 16.29 0.03
CA LEU A 117 0.85 15.43 0.34
C LEU A 117 0.30 15.60 1.76
N ASP A 118 0.96 16.36 2.66
CA ASP A 118 0.49 16.53 4.05
C ASP A 118 -0.88 17.27 4.11
N PRO A 119 -1.96 16.60 4.56
CA PRO A 119 -3.28 17.20 4.65
C PRO A 119 -3.40 18.30 5.72
N ALA A 120 -2.37 18.50 6.56
CA ALA A 120 -2.33 19.63 7.49
C ALA A 120 -2.11 20.99 6.79
N HIS A 121 -1.61 20.99 5.55
CA HIS A 121 -1.20 22.21 4.85
C HIS A 121 -1.95 22.47 3.55
N ASN A 122 -2.49 21.43 2.92
CA ASN A 122 -3.19 21.53 1.63
C ASN A 122 -4.23 20.40 1.47
N ASP A 123 -4.92 20.37 0.33
CA ASP A 123 -5.90 19.34 -0.04
C ASP A 123 -5.43 18.44 -1.19
N ASN A 124 -4.12 18.42 -1.51
CA ASN A 124 -3.57 17.69 -2.64
C ASN A 124 -3.78 16.17 -2.52
N LEU A 125 -3.55 15.60 -1.34
CA LEU A 125 -3.79 14.17 -1.09
C LEU A 125 -5.26 13.80 -1.36
N LYS A 126 -6.20 14.58 -0.81
CA LYS A 126 -7.63 14.39 -1.04
C LYS A 126 -7.99 14.56 -2.51
N TYR A 127 -7.41 15.54 -3.19
CA TYR A 127 -7.62 15.73 -4.63
C TYR A 127 -7.16 14.48 -5.41
N LEU A 128 -5.99 13.95 -5.13
CA LEU A 128 -5.42 12.80 -5.85
C LEU A 128 -6.16 11.48 -5.57
N LEU A 129 -6.62 11.28 -4.33
CA LEU A 129 -7.37 10.07 -3.93
C LEU A 129 -8.82 10.08 -4.40
N HIS A 130 -9.48 11.25 -4.34
CA HIS A 130 -10.93 11.38 -4.54
C HIS A 130 -11.31 12.36 -5.64
N GLY A 131 -10.74 13.57 -5.58
CA GLY A 131 -11.22 14.72 -6.36
C GLY A 131 -10.85 14.71 -7.85
N ARG A 132 -9.89 13.89 -8.24
CA ARG A 132 -9.32 13.86 -9.60
C ARG A 132 -9.93 12.76 -10.46
N ASP A 133 -10.33 13.13 -11.67
CA ASP A 133 -10.60 12.18 -12.74
C ASP A 133 -9.28 11.80 -13.43
N TRP A 134 -8.93 10.52 -13.37
CA TRP A 134 -7.69 9.97 -13.90
C TRP A 134 -7.83 9.46 -15.35
N ALA A 135 -9.01 9.60 -15.96
CA ALA A 135 -9.26 9.17 -17.33
C ALA A 135 -8.68 10.18 -18.34
N THR A 136 -7.44 9.95 -18.77
CA THR A 136 -6.69 10.80 -19.70
C THR A 136 -6.70 10.31 -21.15
N VAL A 137 -7.35 9.18 -21.45
CA VAL A 137 -7.40 8.61 -22.80
C VAL A 137 -8.83 8.64 -23.33
N VAL A 138 -9.00 9.04 -24.59
CA VAL A 138 -10.26 8.91 -25.33
C VAL A 138 -10.30 7.51 -25.93
N ASP A 139 -11.04 6.60 -25.29
CA ASP A 139 -11.18 5.21 -25.74
C ASP A 139 -12.01 5.12 -27.03
N HIS A 140 -13.18 5.76 -27.03
CA HIS A 140 -14.04 5.85 -28.20
C HIS A 140 -14.96 7.07 -28.13
N TYR A 141 -15.72 7.31 -29.21
CA TYR A 141 -16.82 8.27 -29.19
C TYR A 141 -18.15 7.52 -29.14
N ALA A 142 -19.03 7.94 -28.25
CA ALA A 142 -20.36 7.36 -28.14
C ALA A 142 -21.09 7.44 -29.49
N THR A 143 -21.91 6.43 -29.83
CA THR A 143 -22.73 6.45 -31.05
C THR A 143 -24.16 6.87 -30.69
N PRO A 144 -24.65 8.05 -31.13
CA PRO A 144 -26.01 8.49 -30.84
C PRO A 144 -27.07 7.60 -31.52
N PRO A 145 -28.26 7.39 -30.91
CA PRO A 145 -29.37 6.70 -31.56
C PRO A 145 -29.75 7.40 -32.87
N GLY A 146 -29.60 6.72 -34.02
CA GLY A 146 -29.90 7.26 -35.36
C GLY A 146 -28.69 7.69 -36.20
N GLY A 147 -27.47 7.61 -35.65
CA GLY A 147 -26.21 7.39 -36.35
C GLY A 147 -25.88 8.20 -37.61
N THR A 148 -25.52 9.47 -37.48
CA THR A 148 -24.71 10.21 -38.48
C THR A 148 -23.69 11.20 -37.90
N THR A 149 -23.58 11.32 -36.56
CA THR A 149 -22.67 12.25 -35.88
C THR A 149 -21.80 11.53 -34.85
N THR A 150 -20.56 12.00 -34.66
CA THR A 150 -19.67 11.59 -33.56
C THR A 150 -20.31 12.03 -32.24
N GLY A 151 -20.57 11.11 -31.31
CA GLY A 151 -21.10 11.44 -29.99
C GLY A 151 -20.02 11.94 -29.02
N LEU A 152 -20.37 12.03 -27.75
CA LEU A 152 -19.46 12.47 -26.70
C LEU A 152 -18.26 11.50 -26.56
N PRO A 153 -17.05 12.00 -26.22
CA PRO A 153 -15.92 11.13 -25.92
C PRO A 153 -16.24 10.27 -24.70
N VAL A 154 -15.85 9.00 -24.78
CA VAL A 154 -15.83 8.07 -23.65
C VAL A 154 -14.38 7.98 -23.20
N MET A 155 -14.15 8.43 -21.97
CA MET A 155 -12.82 8.50 -21.37
C MET A 155 -12.48 7.17 -20.71
N ALA A 156 -11.20 6.83 -20.72
CA ALA A 156 -10.62 5.68 -20.02
C ALA A 156 -9.32 6.09 -19.34
N GLU A 157 -8.94 5.33 -18.32
CA GLU A 157 -7.63 5.43 -17.69
C GLU A 157 -6.57 4.74 -18.56
N ASP A 158 -5.37 5.31 -18.61
CA ASP A 158 -4.22 4.69 -19.25
C ASP A 158 -3.64 3.55 -18.38
N GLY A 159 -2.92 2.61 -18.97
CA GLY A 159 -2.36 1.45 -18.25
C GLY A 159 -1.30 1.81 -17.20
N ASP A 160 -0.73 3.01 -17.26
CA ASP A 160 0.27 3.54 -16.33
C ASP A 160 -0.26 4.59 -15.35
N VAL A 161 -1.57 4.80 -15.33
CA VAL A 161 -2.26 5.74 -14.44
C VAL A 161 -1.87 5.56 -12.97
N ARG A 162 -1.67 6.64 -12.23
CA ARG A 162 -1.30 6.66 -10.79
C ARG A 162 0.05 6.02 -10.45
N LYS A 163 0.93 5.69 -11.40
CA LYS A 163 2.26 5.17 -11.06
C LYS A 163 3.09 6.21 -10.31
N GLY A 164 3.11 7.44 -10.81
CA GLY A 164 3.82 8.52 -10.15
C GLY A 164 3.18 8.93 -8.82
N PHE A 165 1.86 8.93 -8.74
CA PHE A 165 1.16 9.15 -7.47
C PHE A 165 1.43 8.05 -6.45
N GLY A 166 1.38 6.78 -6.84
CA GLY A 166 1.73 5.66 -5.95
C GLY A 166 3.17 5.78 -5.42
N ALA A 167 4.13 6.12 -6.29
CA ALA A 167 5.51 6.37 -5.91
C ALA A 167 5.64 7.57 -4.94
N ALA A 168 4.97 8.69 -5.21
CA ALA A 168 4.98 9.85 -4.33
C ALA A 168 4.31 9.56 -2.98
N LEU A 169 3.23 8.77 -2.96
CA LEU A 169 2.54 8.37 -1.75
C LEU A 169 3.43 7.47 -0.87
N GLU A 170 4.13 6.51 -1.48
CA GLU A 170 5.12 5.69 -0.80
C GLU A 170 6.20 6.56 -0.17
N ALA A 171 6.84 7.43 -0.96
CA ALA A 171 7.88 8.31 -0.47
C ALA A 171 7.40 9.26 0.64
N ALA A 172 6.20 9.82 0.49
CA ALA A 172 5.63 10.76 1.42
C ALA A 172 5.28 10.15 2.78
N THR A 173 4.96 8.86 2.82
CA THR A 173 4.52 8.14 4.03
C THR A 173 5.64 7.38 4.72
N THR A 174 6.67 6.96 3.99
CA THR A 174 7.83 6.25 4.57
C THR A 174 9.03 7.15 4.80
N GLY A 175 9.13 8.28 4.09
CA GLY A 175 10.33 9.13 4.11
C GLY A 175 11.49 8.58 3.28
N GLU A 176 11.27 7.52 2.51
CA GLU A 176 12.29 6.84 1.72
C GLU A 176 11.94 6.87 0.23
N ALA A 177 12.94 6.76 -0.65
CA ALA A 177 12.68 6.72 -2.09
C ALA A 177 11.86 5.47 -2.46
N PRO A 178 10.91 5.55 -3.40
CA PRO A 178 9.96 4.48 -3.65
C PRO A 178 10.56 3.31 -4.44
N GLY A 179 9.83 2.20 -4.47
CA GLY A 179 10.09 1.07 -5.37
C GLY A 179 10.80 -0.12 -4.71
N ALA A 180 10.97 -0.09 -3.39
CA ALA A 180 11.43 -1.21 -2.59
C ALA A 180 10.71 -1.24 -1.24
N TYR A 181 10.71 -2.38 -0.58
CA TYR A 181 10.25 -2.46 0.81
C TYR A 181 11.22 -1.70 1.71
N HIS A 182 10.64 -0.93 2.63
CA HIS A 182 11.38 -0.08 3.55
C HIS A 182 11.54 -0.77 4.89
N ALA A 183 12.59 -0.38 5.61
CA ALA A 183 12.77 -0.87 6.95
C ALA A 183 11.64 -0.42 7.87
N VAL A 184 11.34 -1.26 8.85
CA VAL A 184 10.49 -0.81 9.97
C VAL A 184 11.28 0.25 10.72
N GLY A 185 10.74 1.45 10.70
CA GLY A 185 11.49 2.66 11.05
C GLY A 185 10.63 3.68 11.78
N GLN A 186 11.30 4.72 12.27
CA GLN A 186 10.63 5.84 12.91
C GLN A 186 10.02 6.72 11.83
N HIS A 187 8.71 6.95 11.93
CA HIS A 187 8.00 7.89 11.06
C HIS A 187 7.89 9.27 11.73
N SER A 188 7.64 10.30 10.95
CA SER A 188 7.28 11.65 11.40
C SER A 188 5.76 11.82 11.42
N GLU A 189 5.25 12.81 12.19
CA GLU A 189 3.80 13.05 12.24
C GLU A 189 3.17 13.33 10.86
N PRO A 190 3.79 14.10 9.94
CA PRO A 190 3.27 14.27 8.59
C PRO A 190 3.13 12.95 7.83
N GLN A 191 4.16 12.10 7.87
CA GLN A 191 4.18 10.79 7.23
C GLN A 191 3.02 9.90 7.72
N ALA A 192 2.88 9.78 9.05
CA ALA A 192 1.81 9.00 9.68
C ALA A 192 0.41 9.58 9.38
N ARG A 193 0.28 10.92 9.33
CA ARG A 193 -0.97 11.60 8.97
C ARG A 193 -1.39 11.34 7.53
N ILE A 194 -0.44 11.34 6.59
CA ILE A 194 -0.71 11.04 5.18
C ILE A 194 -1.24 9.61 5.03
N LEU A 195 -0.62 8.64 5.71
CA LEU A 195 -1.10 7.25 5.67
C LEU A 195 -2.48 7.12 6.31
N GLN A 196 -2.71 7.75 7.46
CA GLN A 196 -4.01 7.75 8.13
C GLN A 196 -5.11 8.30 7.20
N ASP A 197 -4.88 9.46 6.61
CA ASP A 197 -5.85 10.14 5.74
C ASP A 197 -6.09 9.36 4.45
N THR A 198 -5.06 8.69 3.94
CA THR A 198 -5.15 7.76 2.80
C THR A 198 -6.09 6.60 3.11
N ILE A 199 -5.87 5.89 4.23
CA ILE A 199 -6.73 4.77 4.64
C ILE A 199 -8.18 5.24 4.82
N ASN A 200 -8.36 6.36 5.52
CA ASN A 200 -9.68 6.91 5.80
C ASN A 200 -10.43 7.34 4.54
N THR A 201 -9.74 7.98 3.60
CA THR A 201 -10.33 8.45 2.34
C THR A 201 -10.71 7.27 1.45
N LEU A 202 -9.78 6.32 1.22
CA LEU A 202 -10.05 5.13 0.42
C LEU A 202 -11.22 4.32 0.97
N TYR A 203 -11.29 4.16 2.29
CA TYR A 203 -12.40 3.47 2.94
C TYR A 203 -13.73 4.22 2.77
N SER A 204 -13.74 5.53 3.05
CA SER A 204 -14.96 6.35 3.03
C SER A 204 -15.53 6.50 1.61
N ASP A 205 -14.67 6.48 0.60
CA ASP A 205 -15.03 6.49 -0.82
C ASP A 205 -15.44 5.13 -1.37
N LYS A 206 -15.36 4.07 -0.56
CA LYS A 206 -15.58 2.67 -0.98
C LYS A 206 -14.64 2.24 -2.11
N ALA A 207 -13.46 2.85 -2.16
CA ALA A 207 -12.39 2.51 -3.10
C ALA A 207 -11.38 1.53 -2.49
N ALA A 208 -11.40 1.33 -1.16
CA ALA A 208 -10.45 0.50 -0.44
C ALA A 208 -10.45 -0.97 -0.90
N ASP A 209 -11.61 -1.57 -1.19
CA ASP A 209 -11.69 -2.98 -1.59
C ASP A 209 -11.35 -3.24 -3.06
N HIS A 210 -11.24 -2.17 -3.87
CA HIS A 210 -10.94 -2.20 -5.30
C HIS A 210 -9.91 -1.13 -5.64
N LEU A 211 -8.70 -1.31 -5.09
CA LEU A 211 -7.62 -0.37 -5.32
C LEU A 211 -7.24 -0.32 -6.80
N PRO A 212 -6.97 0.88 -7.34
CA PRO A 212 -6.29 1.02 -8.62
C PRO A 212 -4.99 0.21 -8.60
N LYS A 213 -4.73 -0.56 -9.66
CA LYS A 213 -3.61 -1.50 -9.75
C LYS A 213 -2.26 -0.89 -9.35
N ASN A 214 -2.00 0.34 -9.77
CA ASN A 214 -0.72 1.02 -9.51
C ASN A 214 -0.62 1.62 -8.09
N LEU A 215 -1.61 1.40 -7.22
CA LEU A 215 -1.57 1.75 -5.79
C LEU A 215 -1.37 0.53 -4.87
N SER A 216 -1.67 -0.69 -5.31
CA SER A 216 -1.57 -1.89 -4.47
C SER A 216 -0.14 -2.14 -3.96
N THR A 217 0.85 -2.14 -4.86
CA THR A 217 2.26 -2.37 -4.48
C THR A 217 2.83 -1.23 -3.61
N PRO A 218 2.68 0.06 -3.98
CA PRO A 218 3.15 1.15 -3.12
C PRO A 218 2.52 1.12 -1.73
N LEU A 219 1.21 0.90 -1.61
CA LEU A 219 0.57 0.80 -0.30
C LEU A 219 1.05 -0.42 0.51
N ALA A 220 1.39 -1.53 -0.14
CA ALA A 220 2.02 -2.66 0.55
C ALA A 220 3.42 -2.31 1.08
N HIS A 221 4.23 -1.57 0.31
CA HIS A 221 5.53 -1.08 0.80
C HIS A 221 5.35 -0.17 2.02
N VAL A 222 4.37 0.73 1.96
CA VAL A 222 4.04 1.64 3.06
C VAL A 222 3.62 0.86 4.30
N LEU A 223 2.60 0.01 4.22
CA LEU A 223 2.09 -0.74 5.37
C LEU A 223 3.13 -1.72 5.95
N THR A 224 4.09 -2.20 5.14
CA THR A 224 5.23 -2.98 5.66
C THR A 224 6.11 -2.13 6.57
N SER A 225 6.36 -0.86 6.25
CA SER A 225 7.13 0.03 7.11
C SER A 225 6.38 0.43 8.40
N TYR A 226 5.05 0.30 8.40
CA TYR A 226 4.16 0.55 9.54
C TYR A 226 3.72 -0.75 10.24
N THR A 227 4.42 -1.88 10.03
CA THR A 227 4.04 -3.16 10.65
C THR A 227 3.82 -3.10 12.17
N PRO A 228 4.62 -2.37 12.98
CA PRO A 228 4.32 -2.20 14.40
C PRO A 228 2.93 -1.62 14.67
N ASP A 229 2.54 -0.58 13.94
CA ASP A 229 1.24 0.08 14.13
C ASP A 229 0.11 -0.83 13.63
N THR A 230 0.26 -1.50 12.47
CA THR A 230 -0.76 -2.44 11.97
C THR A 230 -0.92 -3.66 12.88
N HIS A 231 0.17 -4.14 13.46
CA HIS A 231 0.15 -5.20 14.47
C HIS A 231 -0.68 -4.76 15.67
N GLU A 232 -0.37 -3.61 16.25
CA GLU A 232 -1.04 -3.09 17.44
C GLU A 232 -2.53 -2.79 17.17
N ILE A 233 -2.89 -2.29 15.98
CA ILE A 233 -4.29 -2.10 15.55
C ILE A 233 -5.06 -3.43 15.62
N TYR A 234 -4.51 -4.51 15.08
CA TYR A 234 -5.20 -5.81 15.07
C TYR A 234 -5.10 -6.58 16.38
N ALA A 235 -3.97 -6.46 17.08
CA ALA A 235 -3.77 -7.03 18.40
C ALA A 235 -4.65 -6.34 19.44
N ALA A 236 -4.99 -5.06 19.26
CA ALA A 236 -5.66 -4.21 20.24
C ALA A 236 -4.98 -4.30 21.62
N SER A 237 -3.65 -4.19 21.62
CA SER A 237 -2.76 -4.41 22.78
C SER A 237 -2.72 -3.24 23.75
N ASP A 238 -2.90 -2.02 23.25
CA ASP A 238 -2.93 -0.79 24.05
C ASP A 238 -4.20 0.04 23.78
N SER A 239 -4.61 0.83 24.75
CA SER A 239 -5.77 1.73 24.66
C SER A 239 -5.76 2.73 23.50
N LYS A 240 -4.60 3.07 22.96
CA LYS A 240 -4.48 3.92 21.76
C LYS A 240 -4.86 3.21 20.47
N TYR A 241 -4.78 1.87 20.47
CA TYR A 241 -5.11 1.03 19.33
C TYR A 241 -6.44 0.28 19.52
N ASP A 242 -6.87 0.05 20.77
CA ASP A 242 -8.20 -0.44 21.13
C ASP A 242 -9.24 0.68 21.02
N ILE A 243 -9.49 1.09 19.77
CA ILE A 243 -10.42 2.16 19.40
C ILE A 243 -11.66 1.60 18.69
N ASP A 244 -12.68 2.45 18.50
CA ASP A 244 -13.90 2.07 17.81
C ASP A 244 -13.61 1.43 16.43
N TRP A 245 -14.37 0.38 16.11
CA TRP A 245 -14.13 -0.49 14.95
C TRP A 245 -14.05 0.24 13.60
N ASP A 246 -14.84 1.31 13.45
CA ASP A 246 -14.90 2.20 12.26
C ASP A 246 -14.33 3.62 12.58
N SER A 247 -13.44 3.72 13.56
CA SER A 247 -12.82 5.00 13.92
C SER A 247 -11.88 5.50 12.82
N THR A 248 -11.86 6.81 12.58
CA THR A 248 -10.81 7.46 11.78
C THR A 248 -9.45 7.46 12.49
N GLY A 249 -9.45 7.20 13.79
CA GLY A 249 -8.27 7.09 14.65
C GLY A 249 -7.55 8.41 14.91
N GLU A 250 -6.31 8.30 15.41
CA GLU A 250 -5.44 9.43 15.73
C GLU A 250 -3.96 9.15 15.38
N VAL A 251 -3.20 10.21 15.19
CA VAL A 251 -1.74 10.18 15.03
C VAL A 251 -1.12 10.81 16.28
N TRP A 252 -0.07 10.19 16.80
CA TRP A 252 0.70 10.74 17.92
C TRP A 252 2.18 10.46 17.73
N SER A 253 3.03 11.12 18.52
CA SER A 253 4.45 10.80 18.59
C SER A 253 4.88 10.47 20.01
N ASP A 254 5.89 9.61 20.11
CA ASP A 254 6.64 9.37 21.33
C ASP A 254 8.15 9.24 21.04
N LYS A 255 8.88 8.50 21.88
CA LYS A 255 10.34 8.33 21.74
C LYS A 255 10.73 7.46 20.53
N ASP A 256 9.81 6.62 20.05
CA ASP A 256 10.06 5.64 19.00
C ASP A 256 9.62 6.16 17.61
N GLY A 257 8.99 7.33 17.55
CA GLY A 257 8.58 8.00 16.31
C GLY A 257 7.14 8.46 16.38
N ALA A 258 6.57 8.78 15.22
CA ALA A 258 5.14 8.93 15.04
C ALA A 258 4.49 7.58 14.78
N HIS A 259 3.27 7.46 15.30
CA HIS A 259 2.41 6.31 15.24
C HIS A 259 1.04 6.70 14.71
N MET A 260 0.32 5.73 14.20
CA MET A 260 -1.00 5.89 13.66
C MET A 260 -1.92 4.76 14.07
N ALA A 261 -3.09 5.12 14.61
CA ALA A 261 -4.20 4.20 14.78
C ALA A 261 -5.30 4.53 13.76
N VAL A 262 -5.99 3.50 13.30
CA VAL A 262 -7.25 3.55 12.53
C VAL A 262 -8.13 2.39 12.96
N GLY A 263 -9.44 2.50 12.76
CA GLY A 263 -10.37 1.42 13.07
C GLY A 263 -10.05 0.16 12.26
N HIS A 264 -10.18 -1.00 12.91
CA HIS A 264 -9.94 -2.32 12.31
C HIS A 264 -10.60 -2.48 10.94
N GLN A 265 -11.86 -2.06 10.82
CA GLN A 265 -12.62 -2.16 9.57
C GLN A 265 -11.99 -1.39 8.41
N ARG A 266 -11.41 -0.23 8.70
CA ARG A 266 -10.81 0.64 7.68
C ARG A 266 -9.51 0.07 7.16
N LEU A 267 -8.66 -0.40 8.08
CA LEU A 267 -7.41 -1.07 7.72
C LEU A 267 -7.67 -2.37 6.96
N ALA A 268 -8.64 -3.17 7.41
CA ALA A 268 -9.02 -4.42 6.76
C ALA A 268 -9.46 -4.21 5.31
N ALA A 269 -10.27 -3.17 5.03
CA ALA A 269 -10.73 -2.85 3.68
C ALA A 269 -9.55 -2.50 2.74
N VAL A 270 -8.63 -1.64 3.18
CA VAL A 270 -7.45 -1.27 2.37
C VAL A 270 -6.55 -2.47 2.12
N MET A 271 -6.26 -3.25 3.17
CA MET A 271 -5.47 -4.47 3.02
C MET A 271 -6.16 -5.50 2.12
N ARG A 272 -7.50 -5.56 2.13
CA ARG A 272 -8.26 -6.40 1.21
C ARG A 272 -8.09 -5.96 -0.24
N GLY A 273 -8.09 -4.66 -0.53
CA GLY A 273 -7.78 -4.18 -1.88
C GLY A 273 -6.33 -4.40 -2.30
N ILE A 274 -5.37 -4.32 -1.36
CA ILE A 274 -3.97 -4.69 -1.64
C ILE A 274 -3.90 -6.18 -2.01
N ALA A 275 -4.68 -7.02 -1.35
CA ALA A 275 -4.72 -8.46 -1.57
C ALA A 275 -5.29 -8.89 -2.93
N ASP A 276 -5.79 -7.98 -3.76
CA ASP A 276 -6.00 -8.27 -5.19
C ASP A 276 -4.66 -8.56 -5.92
N ASP A 277 -3.53 -8.06 -5.40
CA ASP A 277 -2.17 -8.47 -5.74
C ASP A 277 -1.64 -9.43 -4.65
N GLY A 278 -1.63 -10.73 -4.97
CA GLY A 278 -1.18 -11.77 -4.05
C GLY A 278 0.24 -11.53 -3.54
N GLY A 279 1.17 -11.11 -4.42
CA GLY A 279 2.56 -10.86 -4.04
C GLY A 279 2.71 -9.71 -3.05
N ALA A 280 2.00 -8.60 -3.30
CA ALA A 280 2.00 -7.43 -2.41
C ALA A 280 1.44 -7.80 -1.02
N PHE A 281 0.35 -8.55 -0.96
CA PHE A 281 -0.22 -8.99 0.31
C PHE A 281 0.60 -10.09 1.01
N GLY A 282 1.24 -10.99 0.25
CA GLY A 282 2.18 -11.98 0.79
C GLY A 282 3.34 -11.33 1.55
N HIS A 283 3.83 -10.20 1.04
CA HIS A 283 4.83 -9.40 1.75
C HIS A 283 4.31 -8.82 3.07
N LEU A 284 3.10 -8.27 3.09
CA LEU A 284 2.47 -7.77 4.32
C LEU A 284 2.30 -8.88 5.37
N TYR A 285 1.82 -10.05 4.93
CA TYR A 285 1.67 -11.22 5.80
C TYR A 285 3.02 -11.67 6.37
N GLY A 286 4.04 -11.78 5.51
CA GLY A 286 5.40 -12.11 5.95
C GLY A 286 5.99 -11.08 6.91
N ALA A 287 5.71 -9.78 6.72
CA ALA A 287 6.16 -8.71 7.62
C ALA A 287 5.53 -8.82 9.01
N GLU A 288 4.20 -9.00 9.09
CA GLU A 288 3.49 -9.21 10.36
C GLU A 288 4.02 -10.44 11.09
N GLN A 289 4.21 -11.53 10.37
CA GLN A 289 4.71 -12.76 10.97
C GLN A 289 6.13 -12.59 11.53
N GLN A 290 7.03 -11.87 10.82
CA GLN A 290 8.36 -11.54 11.33
C GLN A 290 8.30 -10.60 12.55
N TYR A 291 7.41 -9.61 12.52
CA TYR A 291 7.21 -8.72 13.66
C TYR A 291 6.67 -9.48 14.88
N SER A 292 5.72 -10.40 14.69
CA SER A 292 5.23 -11.29 15.73
C SER A 292 6.35 -12.17 16.32
N HIS A 293 7.28 -12.68 15.50
CA HIS A 293 8.49 -13.35 16.01
C HIS A 293 9.35 -12.42 16.87
N HIS A 294 9.53 -11.17 16.44
CA HIS A 294 10.28 -10.16 17.19
C HIS A 294 9.63 -9.85 18.55
N VAL A 295 8.30 -9.65 18.58
CA VAL A 295 7.52 -9.45 19.81
C VAL A 295 7.73 -10.60 20.81
N LEU A 296 7.72 -11.85 20.34
CA LEU A 296 7.98 -13.00 21.21
C LEU A 296 9.46 -13.10 21.64
N ALA A 297 10.39 -12.85 20.73
CA ALA A 297 11.82 -12.89 21.01
C ALA A 297 12.22 -11.87 22.10
N ASP A 298 11.56 -10.72 22.12
CA ASP A 298 11.81 -9.62 23.06
C ASP A 298 11.21 -9.84 24.46
N ILE A 299 10.46 -10.92 24.68
CA ILE A 299 9.95 -11.28 26.00
C ILE A 299 11.15 -11.49 26.97
N PRO A 300 11.21 -10.79 28.12
CA PRO A 300 12.28 -10.99 29.09
C PRO A 300 12.40 -12.45 29.57
N GLN A 301 13.62 -12.92 29.85
CA GLN A 301 13.86 -14.31 30.30
C GLN A 301 13.17 -14.63 31.63
N ASP A 302 12.95 -13.62 32.47
CA ASP A 302 12.28 -13.70 33.76
C ASP A 302 10.81 -13.25 33.70
N ALA A 303 10.25 -13.09 32.49
CA ALA A 303 8.85 -12.73 32.32
C ALA A 303 7.93 -13.79 32.94
N GLY A 304 6.93 -13.35 33.71
CA GLY A 304 5.90 -14.24 34.25
C GLY A 304 4.91 -14.68 33.17
N ASP A 305 4.20 -15.78 33.45
CA ASP A 305 3.25 -16.41 32.53
C ASP A 305 2.23 -15.43 31.93
N LYS A 306 1.76 -14.44 32.70
CA LYS A 306 0.82 -13.42 32.20
C LYS A 306 1.42 -12.57 31.07
N THR A 307 2.68 -12.15 31.20
CA THR A 307 3.35 -11.34 30.18
C THR A 307 3.56 -12.16 28.92
N ILE A 308 3.99 -13.41 29.07
CA ILE A 308 4.14 -14.35 27.96
C ILE A 308 2.81 -14.55 27.24
N GLN A 309 1.75 -14.85 28.01
CA GLN A 309 0.42 -15.09 27.48
C GLN A 309 -0.09 -13.87 26.71
N ASN A 310 0.06 -12.65 27.24
CA ASN A 310 -0.35 -11.43 26.55
C ASN A 310 0.33 -11.29 25.19
N ARG A 311 1.67 -11.44 25.12
CA ARG A 311 2.41 -11.33 23.85
C ARG A 311 2.00 -12.41 22.84
N VAL A 312 1.79 -13.65 23.30
CA VAL A 312 1.28 -14.72 22.44
C VAL A 312 -0.12 -14.39 21.91
N VAL A 313 -1.01 -13.89 22.77
CA VAL A 313 -2.37 -13.48 22.39
C VAL A 313 -2.37 -12.34 21.37
N GLU A 314 -1.53 -11.33 21.57
CA GLU A 314 -1.37 -10.18 20.67
C GLU A 314 -0.94 -10.64 19.27
N SER A 315 0.18 -11.37 19.17
CA SER A 315 0.68 -11.93 17.91
C SER A 315 -0.32 -12.86 17.23
N SER A 316 -1.00 -13.71 18.00
CA SER A 316 -1.97 -14.64 17.43
C SER A 316 -3.17 -13.91 16.84
N ARG A 317 -3.68 -12.88 17.53
CA ARG A 317 -4.81 -12.09 17.07
C ARG A 317 -4.48 -11.28 15.80
N ALA A 318 -3.30 -10.67 15.76
CA ALA A 318 -2.83 -9.93 14.59
C ALA A 318 -2.68 -10.86 13.37
N MET A 319 -1.97 -11.99 13.52
CA MET A 319 -1.86 -13.02 12.48
C MET A 319 -3.23 -13.53 12.01
N GLY A 320 -4.15 -13.76 12.96
CA GLY A 320 -5.53 -14.14 12.65
C GLY A 320 -6.22 -13.10 11.76
N ALA A 321 -6.10 -11.81 12.07
CA ALA A 321 -6.72 -10.76 11.26
C ALA A 321 -6.20 -10.73 9.81
N TYR A 322 -4.89 -10.92 9.60
CA TYR A 322 -4.29 -11.06 8.27
C TYR A 322 -4.81 -12.30 7.53
N ASP A 323 -4.93 -13.44 8.22
CA ASP A 323 -5.53 -14.64 7.62
C ASP A 323 -7.02 -14.47 7.31
N GLY A 324 -7.74 -13.62 8.05
CA GLY A 324 -9.10 -13.23 7.73
C GLY A 324 -9.22 -12.52 6.37
N ILE A 325 -8.28 -11.63 6.05
CA ILE A 325 -8.19 -10.98 4.72
C ILE A 325 -7.86 -12.01 3.65
N ARG A 326 -6.84 -12.86 3.88
CA ARG A 326 -6.48 -13.97 2.98
C ARG A 326 -7.69 -14.85 2.68
N SER A 327 -8.42 -15.23 3.72
CA SER A 327 -9.60 -16.07 3.63
C SER A 327 -10.68 -15.41 2.76
N ASP A 328 -10.94 -14.10 2.89
CA ASP A 328 -11.90 -13.42 2.01
C ASP A 328 -11.50 -13.47 0.52
N VAL A 329 -10.21 -13.29 0.22
CA VAL A 329 -9.70 -13.41 -1.16
C VAL A 329 -9.88 -14.82 -1.71
N ILE A 330 -9.57 -15.86 -0.91
CA ILE A 330 -9.75 -17.26 -1.32
C ILE A 330 -11.22 -17.57 -1.59
N PHE A 331 -12.15 -16.93 -0.87
CA PHE A 331 -13.57 -17.10 -1.14
C PHE A 331 -14.08 -16.34 -2.35
N ASP A 332 -13.35 -15.33 -2.81
CA ASP A 332 -13.75 -14.50 -3.92
C ASP A 332 -13.58 -15.26 -5.25
N GLU A 333 -14.69 -15.43 -5.98
CA GLU A 333 -14.73 -16.18 -7.24
C GLU A 333 -14.00 -15.46 -8.38
N ARG A 334 -13.63 -14.19 -8.21
CA ARG A 334 -12.94 -13.38 -9.23
C ARG A 334 -11.51 -13.85 -9.50
N PHE A 335 -10.89 -14.58 -8.57
CA PHE A 335 -9.47 -14.93 -8.66
C PHE A 335 -9.22 -16.33 -9.19
N ASN A 336 -8.18 -16.46 -10.00
CA ASN A 336 -7.52 -17.76 -10.20
C ASN A 336 -6.74 -18.10 -8.92
N LYS A 337 -7.40 -18.84 -8.02
CA LYS A 337 -6.91 -19.13 -6.66
C LYS A 337 -5.51 -19.76 -6.64
N THR A 338 -5.19 -20.60 -7.62
CA THR A 338 -3.85 -21.22 -7.71
C THR A 338 -2.78 -20.20 -8.07
N GLN A 339 -3.07 -19.29 -9.01
CA GLN A 339 -2.12 -18.23 -9.37
C GLN A 339 -1.95 -17.24 -8.21
N TRP A 340 -3.06 -16.80 -7.62
CA TRP A 340 -3.03 -15.89 -6.48
C TRP A 340 -2.20 -16.47 -5.33
N ALA A 341 -2.41 -17.75 -4.99
CA ALA A 341 -1.66 -18.39 -3.92
C ALA A 341 -0.17 -18.55 -4.26
N ALA A 342 0.18 -18.81 -5.53
CA ALA A 342 1.58 -18.85 -5.95
C ALA A 342 2.24 -17.46 -5.80
N ASP A 343 1.54 -16.40 -6.16
CA ASP A 343 2.04 -15.02 -6.02
C ASP A 343 2.14 -14.62 -4.53
N PHE A 344 1.14 -14.96 -3.73
CA PHE A 344 1.16 -14.80 -2.27
C PHE A 344 2.34 -15.50 -1.61
N ASN A 345 2.57 -16.76 -1.95
CA ASN A 345 3.69 -17.54 -1.42
C ASN A 345 5.05 -17.00 -1.89
N HIS A 346 5.12 -16.49 -3.12
CA HIS A 346 6.30 -15.79 -3.59
C HIS A 346 6.56 -14.53 -2.75
N GLY A 347 5.51 -13.74 -2.52
CA GLY A 347 5.53 -12.53 -1.69
C GLY A 347 5.94 -12.79 -0.24
N ILE A 348 5.45 -13.87 0.39
CA ILE A 348 5.92 -14.32 1.70
C ILE A 348 7.43 -14.63 1.67
N GLY A 349 7.86 -15.42 0.68
CA GLY A 349 9.26 -15.82 0.51
C GLY A 349 10.22 -14.64 0.36
N THR A 350 9.83 -13.61 -0.39
CA THR A 350 10.58 -12.35 -0.52
C THR A 350 10.39 -11.44 0.69
N GLY A 351 9.24 -11.49 1.35
CA GLY A 351 8.94 -10.82 2.62
C GLY A 351 9.91 -11.20 3.73
N PHE A 352 10.37 -12.45 3.79
CA PHE A 352 11.39 -12.88 4.75
C PHE A 352 12.77 -12.22 4.55
N SER A 353 13.11 -11.76 3.35
CA SER A 353 14.33 -10.96 3.16
C SER A 353 14.24 -9.57 3.81
N THR A 354 13.01 -9.09 4.04
CA THR A 354 12.68 -7.90 4.84
C THR A 354 12.92 -8.12 6.34
N ALA A 355 13.12 -9.37 6.81
CA ALA A 355 13.44 -9.68 8.21
C ALA A 355 14.75 -9.02 8.68
N LEU A 356 15.68 -8.73 7.76
CA LEU A 356 16.89 -7.95 8.05
C LEU A 356 16.61 -6.48 8.40
N MET A 357 15.38 -6.01 8.20
CA MET A 357 15.00 -4.61 8.37
C MET A 357 14.32 -4.27 9.70
N PHE A 358 14.02 -5.26 10.56
CA PHE A 358 13.49 -5.05 11.91
C PHE A 358 14.58 -4.80 12.96
N ASN A 359 15.86 -4.80 12.56
CA ASN A 359 16.99 -4.58 13.46
C ASN A 359 18.05 -3.63 12.85
N PRO A 360 17.93 -2.30 13.01
CA PRO A 360 18.88 -1.34 12.45
C PRO A 360 20.17 -1.16 13.29
N VAL A 361 20.35 -1.83 14.43
CA VAL A 361 21.43 -1.52 15.39
C VAL A 361 22.39 -2.69 15.63
N ALA A 362 23.54 -2.62 14.94
CA ALA A 362 24.93 -2.84 15.39
C ALA A 362 25.31 -3.90 16.46
N ASP A 363 24.53 -4.95 16.73
CA ASP A 363 24.98 -6.07 17.57
C ASP A 363 24.82 -7.42 16.85
N LEU A 364 25.70 -7.62 15.86
CA LEU A 364 26.09 -8.94 15.35
C LEU A 364 26.90 -9.72 16.41
N ALA A 365 26.37 -9.82 17.64
CA ALA A 365 26.81 -10.87 18.54
C ALA A 365 26.34 -12.23 17.97
N PRO A 366 27.09 -13.33 18.15
CA PRO A 366 26.84 -14.60 17.49
C PRO A 366 25.65 -15.35 18.11
N VAL A 367 24.45 -14.79 18.02
CA VAL A 367 23.16 -15.48 18.21
C VAL A 367 22.66 -16.01 16.84
N GLY A 368 23.59 -16.27 15.91
CA GLY A 368 23.37 -16.23 14.46
C GLY A 368 23.52 -17.54 13.70
N ASP A 369 23.08 -18.69 14.23
CA ASP A 369 23.04 -19.92 13.41
C ASP A 369 21.85 -20.86 13.68
N LEU A 370 21.15 -20.73 14.82
CA LEU A 370 19.96 -21.54 15.14
C LEU A 370 18.65 -20.82 14.76
N THR A 371 18.57 -19.52 14.96
CA THR A 371 17.37 -18.70 14.65
C THR A 371 17.14 -18.59 13.15
N SER A 372 18.20 -18.36 12.36
CA SER A 372 18.11 -18.29 10.90
C SER A 372 17.66 -19.62 10.27
N LYS A 373 18.21 -20.76 10.74
CA LYS A 373 17.81 -22.09 10.25
C LYS A 373 16.38 -22.47 10.64
N ALA A 374 15.93 -22.05 11.83
CA ALA A 374 14.56 -22.26 12.27
C ALA A 374 13.58 -21.43 11.43
N ILE A 375 13.92 -20.15 11.14
CA ILE A 375 13.14 -19.28 10.27
C ILE A 375 13.08 -19.83 8.84
N ASP A 376 14.19 -20.33 8.29
CA ASP A 376 14.24 -20.90 6.93
C ASP A 376 13.39 -22.18 6.80
N VAL A 377 13.44 -23.08 7.79
CA VAL A 377 12.62 -24.30 7.81
C VAL A 377 11.14 -23.96 7.99
N TRP A 378 10.84 -23.02 8.88
CA TRP A 378 9.49 -22.53 9.13
C TRP A 378 8.90 -21.88 7.87
N ALA A 379 9.66 -21.02 7.17
CA ALA A 379 9.21 -20.36 5.95
C ALA A 379 8.90 -21.36 4.84
N TYR A 380 9.69 -22.43 4.77
CA TYR A 380 9.45 -23.55 3.87
C TYR A 380 8.18 -24.34 4.23
N GLU A 381 7.94 -24.62 5.52
CA GLU A 381 6.75 -25.32 6.01
C GLU A 381 5.47 -24.49 5.79
N SER A 382 5.48 -23.22 6.18
CA SER A 382 4.39 -22.26 5.95
C SER A 382 4.00 -22.17 4.47
N ASN A 383 4.99 -21.98 3.58
CA ASN A 383 4.76 -21.91 2.13
C ASN A 383 4.12 -23.22 1.58
N LYS A 384 4.58 -24.37 2.06
CA LYS A 384 4.03 -25.67 1.68
C LYS A 384 2.57 -25.81 2.11
N GLU A 385 2.23 -25.40 3.32
CA GLU A 385 0.86 -25.50 3.85
C GLU A 385 -0.09 -24.54 3.14
N HIS A 386 0.30 -23.27 2.94
CA HIS A 386 -0.50 -22.32 2.17
C HIS A 386 -0.70 -22.76 0.71
N THR A 387 0.31 -23.37 0.08
CA THR A 387 0.16 -23.99 -1.26
C THR A 387 -0.85 -25.14 -1.23
N ALA A 388 -0.83 -25.98 -0.19
CA ALA A 388 -1.74 -27.11 -0.07
C ALA A 388 -3.20 -26.64 0.08
N GLU A 389 -3.45 -25.63 0.91
CA GLU A 389 -4.78 -25.04 1.12
C GLU A 389 -5.38 -24.44 -0.15
N ALA A 390 -4.57 -23.72 -0.93
CA ALA A 390 -5.01 -23.11 -2.17
C ALA A 390 -5.41 -24.13 -3.25
N ASN A 391 -4.88 -25.36 -3.17
CA ASN A 391 -5.21 -26.46 -4.08
C ASN A 391 -6.42 -27.29 -3.63
N VAL A 392 -6.92 -27.10 -2.40
CA VAL A 392 -8.18 -27.69 -1.95
C VAL A 392 -9.34 -26.95 -2.61
N GLU A 393 -10.36 -27.69 -3.06
CA GLU A 393 -11.58 -27.10 -3.61
C GLU A 393 -12.18 -26.11 -2.58
N ALA A 394 -12.08 -24.82 -2.87
CA ALA A 394 -12.44 -23.73 -1.97
C ALA A 394 -13.96 -23.62 -1.83
N THR A 395 -14.54 -24.53 -1.03
CA THR A 395 -15.93 -24.47 -0.57
C THR A 395 -15.96 -23.80 0.80
N GLU A 396 -17.09 -23.17 1.15
CA GLU A 396 -17.34 -22.58 2.48
C GLU A 396 -17.06 -23.56 3.65
N LYS A 397 -17.20 -24.87 3.38
CA LYS A 397 -16.93 -25.93 4.35
C LYS A 397 -15.45 -26.26 4.51
N ASN A 398 -14.63 -26.10 3.47
CA ASN A 398 -13.19 -26.38 3.48
C ASN A 398 -12.36 -25.19 3.96
N ALA A 399 -12.89 -23.98 3.89
CA ALA A 399 -12.21 -22.79 4.38
C ALA A 399 -12.38 -22.54 5.88
N LYS A 400 -13.33 -23.25 6.52
CA LYS A 400 -13.39 -23.39 7.99
C LYS A 400 -12.36 -24.39 8.54
N THR A 401 -11.60 -25.04 7.65
CA THR A 401 -10.49 -25.95 7.95
C THR A 401 -9.18 -25.45 7.34
N TYR A 402 -9.10 -24.16 7.00
CA TYR A 402 -7.84 -23.52 6.64
C TYR A 402 -7.11 -23.22 7.95
N ASP A 403 -6.10 -24.04 8.22
CA ASP A 403 -5.36 -24.08 9.46
C ASP A 403 -3.90 -23.63 9.25
N ALA A 404 -3.44 -23.32 8.04
CA ALA A 404 -2.04 -22.96 7.77
C ALA A 404 -1.60 -21.72 8.56
N GLY A 405 -2.41 -20.65 8.59
CA GLY A 405 -2.10 -19.48 9.40
C GLY A 405 -2.20 -19.75 10.92
N LEU A 406 -3.00 -20.72 11.34
CA LEU A 406 -3.06 -21.16 12.73
C LEU A 406 -1.80 -21.97 13.09
N HIS A 407 -1.37 -22.86 12.20
CA HIS A 407 -0.14 -23.61 12.34
C HIS A 407 1.08 -22.70 12.35
N ASP A 408 1.12 -21.65 11.53
CA ASP A 408 2.14 -20.60 11.56
C ASP A 408 2.36 -20.07 12.98
N VAL A 409 1.26 -19.72 13.66
CA VAL A 409 1.25 -19.24 15.05
C VAL A 409 1.69 -20.34 16.03
N ASP A 410 1.15 -21.55 15.91
CA ASP A 410 1.51 -22.68 16.75
C ASP A 410 3.01 -22.98 16.66
N HIS A 411 3.56 -23.02 15.45
CA HIS A 411 4.97 -23.23 15.18
C HIS A 411 5.82 -22.09 15.76
N MET A 412 5.39 -20.84 15.61
CA MET A 412 6.06 -19.68 16.17
C MET A 412 6.15 -19.76 17.71
N VAL A 413 5.05 -20.04 18.40
CA VAL A 413 5.01 -20.17 19.87
C VAL A 413 5.88 -21.34 20.34
N ARG A 414 5.83 -22.48 19.63
CA ARG A 414 6.65 -23.67 19.97
C ARG A 414 8.13 -23.42 19.76
N ALA A 415 8.53 -22.78 18.67
CA ALA A 415 9.91 -22.42 18.40
C ALA A 415 10.45 -21.43 19.43
N TRP A 416 9.64 -20.43 19.79
CA TRP A 416 9.96 -19.50 20.87
C TRP A 416 10.18 -20.25 22.20
N ALA A 417 9.25 -21.14 22.60
CA ALA A 417 9.36 -21.92 23.83
C ALA A 417 10.62 -22.81 23.86
N ASP A 418 10.94 -23.47 22.74
CA ASP A 418 12.14 -24.30 22.60
C ASP A 418 13.42 -23.47 22.76
N SER A 419 13.46 -22.27 22.18
CA SER A 419 14.57 -21.33 22.34
C SER A 419 14.78 -20.90 23.81
N ARG A 420 13.76 -21.03 24.65
CA ARG A 420 13.77 -20.76 26.10
C ARG A 420 14.01 -22.02 26.94
N GLY A 421 14.31 -23.16 26.31
CA GLY A 421 14.61 -24.42 26.99
C GLY A 421 13.38 -25.21 27.44
N HIS A 422 12.19 -24.85 26.95
CA HIS A 422 10.96 -25.59 27.21
C HIS A 422 10.67 -26.52 26.04
N GLY A 423 10.43 -27.81 26.31
CA GLY A 423 10.13 -28.76 25.25
C GLY A 423 8.89 -28.34 24.44
N ILE A 424 8.96 -28.43 23.11
CA ILE A 424 7.91 -28.02 22.17
C ILE A 424 6.53 -28.63 22.45
N ASP A 425 6.47 -29.80 23.08
CA ASP A 425 5.25 -30.53 23.42
C ASP A 425 4.96 -30.61 24.93
N SER A 426 5.68 -29.82 25.73
CA SER A 426 5.42 -29.72 27.17
C SER A 426 4.04 -29.12 27.45
N ASP A 427 3.43 -29.49 28.58
CA ASP A 427 2.15 -28.91 29.00
C ASP A 427 2.23 -27.38 29.16
N TRP A 428 3.41 -26.88 29.53
CA TRP A 428 3.70 -25.45 29.60
C TRP A 428 3.60 -24.80 28.21
N THR A 429 4.31 -25.31 27.20
CA THR A 429 4.25 -24.79 25.83
C THR A 429 2.84 -24.90 25.25
N LYS A 430 2.18 -26.05 25.45
CA LYS A 430 0.81 -26.27 24.99
C LYS A 430 -0.17 -25.25 25.57
N SER A 431 0.00 -24.83 26.82
CA SER A 431 -0.90 -23.84 27.43
C SER A 431 -0.90 -22.50 26.68
N PHE A 432 0.27 -22.04 26.22
CA PHE A 432 0.39 -20.81 25.42
C PHE A 432 -0.10 -21.01 23.98
N VAL A 433 0.17 -22.18 23.38
CA VAL A 433 -0.38 -22.53 22.06
C VAL A 433 -1.90 -22.43 22.07
N HIS A 434 -2.59 -23.05 23.05
CA HIS A 434 -4.05 -22.99 23.13
C HIS A 434 -4.56 -21.56 23.34
N ALA A 435 -3.86 -20.75 24.16
CA ALA A 435 -4.21 -19.35 24.35
C ALA A 435 -4.07 -18.54 23.05
N GLY A 436 -3.08 -18.87 22.22
CA GLY A 436 -2.91 -18.27 20.90
C GLY A 436 -4.01 -18.67 19.92
N GLN A 437 -4.35 -19.95 19.84
CA GLN A 437 -5.37 -20.49 18.93
C GLN A 437 -6.72 -19.79 19.08
N ASP A 438 -7.21 -19.63 20.32
CA ASP A 438 -8.48 -18.94 20.59
C ASP A 438 -8.48 -17.49 20.08
N GLN A 439 -7.32 -16.83 20.11
CA GLN A 439 -7.18 -15.41 19.75
C GLN A 439 -6.91 -15.22 18.26
N TYR A 440 -6.21 -16.18 17.64
CA TYR A 440 -6.14 -16.29 16.19
C TYR A 440 -7.53 -16.42 15.58
N ASP A 441 -8.34 -17.36 16.06
CA ASP A 441 -9.70 -17.55 15.58
C ASP A 441 -10.56 -16.30 15.77
N LEU A 442 -10.39 -15.60 16.89
CA LEU A 442 -11.08 -14.34 17.15
C LEU A 442 -10.70 -13.27 16.12
N GLY A 443 -9.40 -13.04 15.89
CA GLY A 443 -8.90 -12.05 14.93
C GLY A 443 -9.37 -12.37 13.51
N ARG A 444 -9.20 -13.62 13.10
CA ARG A 444 -9.60 -14.13 11.78
C ARG A 444 -11.07 -13.96 11.50
N ASN A 445 -11.92 -14.48 12.39
CA ASN A 445 -13.36 -14.47 12.17
C ASN A 445 -13.90 -13.03 12.20
N ARG A 446 -13.42 -12.17 13.11
CA ARG A 446 -13.83 -10.75 13.14
C ARG A 446 -13.49 -10.00 11.85
N THR A 447 -12.29 -10.18 11.32
CA THR A 447 -11.90 -9.55 10.05
C THR A 447 -12.73 -10.09 8.89
N LEU A 448 -12.89 -11.41 8.81
CA LEU A 448 -13.67 -12.05 7.75
C LEU A 448 -15.13 -11.61 7.78
N ASP A 449 -15.75 -11.57 8.96
CA ASP A 449 -17.14 -11.10 9.14
C ASP A 449 -17.28 -9.64 8.73
N THR A 450 -16.27 -8.81 9.00
CA THR A 450 -16.25 -7.39 8.60
C THR A 450 -16.22 -7.22 7.10
N LEU A 451 -15.34 -7.95 6.40
CA LEU A 451 -15.21 -7.88 4.94
C LEU A 451 -16.41 -8.50 4.20
N ARG A 452 -17.20 -9.31 4.89
CA ARG A 452 -18.35 -10.04 4.32
C ARG A 452 -19.71 -9.60 4.84
N ALA A 453 -19.76 -8.55 5.66
CA ALA A 453 -21.00 -8.08 6.28
C ALA A 453 -22.12 -7.75 5.27
N ASP A 454 -21.75 -7.39 4.03
CA ASP A 454 -22.66 -6.97 2.96
C ASP A 454 -22.81 -8.01 1.82
N ARG A 455 -22.26 -9.22 1.93
CA ARG A 455 -22.24 -10.25 0.85
C ARG A 455 -23.28 -11.36 1.00
#